data_AF-B1BPS5-F1
#
_entry.id   AF-B1BPS5-F1
#
_cell.length_a   1.000
_cell.length_b   1.000
_cell.length_c   1.000
_cell.angle_alpha   90.00
_cell.angle_beta   90.00
_cell.angle_gamma   90.00
#
_symmetry.space_group_name_H-M   'P 1'
#
loop_
_entity.id
_entity.type
_entity.pdbx_description
1 polymer ?
#
loop_
_entity_poly.entity_id
_entity_poly.type
_entity_poly.pdbx_seq_one_letter_code
_entity_poly.pdbx_strand_id
1 'polypeptide(L)'
;MNKPIVFISHITEEKDLAYKVKELIEESFLEMMEVFVSSDGESIGAGARWLDNITDSLNNCSIELILCSPESVKRPWVNFEAGAGWVRSIPVIPLCHSGMKPEKLPIPLNMLQAINLNEVSGLKLLAPVLATAINSRTPKIDFGDFIEYVKEFEKNYTLGNSFLEMFKIINGPTKELLNSLDKKEAIGINLGFLDNDIIKKLKLLEEEKLRGFIEIKVSNSGMVFPKSGGAVTGGDVFLKINDSSVLIENKKFLLDNL
;
A
#
# COMPACT_ATOMS: atom_id res chain seq x y z
N MET A 1 -11.61 33.08 9.70
CA MET A 1 -10.66 32.17 10.35
C MET A 1 -10.25 31.14 9.33
N ASN A 2 -8.96 30.77 9.27
CA ASN A 2 -8.53 29.68 8.40
C ASN A 2 -9.08 28.35 8.94
N LYS A 3 -9.50 27.45 8.04
CA LYS A 3 -10.00 26.13 8.41
C LYS A 3 -8.85 25.33 9.05
N PRO A 4 -9.09 24.53 10.10
CA PRO A 4 -8.11 23.55 10.57
C PRO A 4 -7.72 22.62 9.42
N ILE A 5 -6.43 22.34 9.30
CA ILE A 5 -5.89 21.48 8.23
C ILE A 5 -5.61 20.10 8.81
N VAL A 6 -6.12 19.05 8.16
CA VAL A 6 -5.76 17.66 8.40
C VAL A 6 -4.75 17.24 7.33
N PHE A 7 -3.54 16.86 7.75
CA PHE A 7 -2.51 16.35 6.85
C PHE A 7 -2.58 14.83 6.77
N ILE A 8 -2.55 14.25 5.57
CA ILE A 8 -2.50 12.81 5.33
C ILE A 8 -1.15 12.44 4.71
N SER A 9 -0.33 11.74 5.49
CA SER A 9 0.90 11.08 5.07
C SER A 9 0.59 9.73 4.44
N HIS A 10 1.17 9.46 3.28
CA HIS A 10 0.99 8.20 2.54
C HIS A 10 2.13 7.95 1.53
N ILE A 11 2.12 6.77 0.91
CA ILE A 11 2.97 6.44 -0.25
C ILE A 11 2.14 6.51 -1.54
N THR A 12 2.79 6.58 -2.71
CA THR A 12 2.13 6.65 -4.04
C THR A 12 1.07 5.57 -4.22
N GLU A 13 1.42 4.34 -3.81
CA GLU A 13 0.61 3.14 -3.95
C GLU A 13 -0.67 3.20 -3.07
N GLU A 14 -0.73 4.11 -2.11
CA GLU A 14 -1.84 4.31 -1.16
C GLU A 14 -2.65 5.58 -1.46
N LYS A 15 -2.38 6.25 -2.59
CA LYS A 15 -3.05 7.48 -3.01
C LYS A 15 -4.56 7.39 -2.97
N ASP A 16 -5.13 6.38 -3.61
CA ASP A 16 -6.59 6.23 -3.71
C ASP A 16 -7.24 6.07 -2.32
N LEU A 17 -6.58 5.36 -1.39
CA LEU A 17 -7.03 5.25 0.00
C LEU A 17 -6.95 6.60 0.74
N ALA A 18 -5.86 7.36 0.55
CA ALA A 18 -5.73 8.69 1.17
C ALA A 18 -6.80 9.66 0.69
N TYR A 19 -7.14 9.66 -0.61
CA TYR A 19 -8.25 10.44 -1.14
C TYR A 19 -9.59 9.99 -0.57
N LYS A 20 -9.81 8.68 -0.39
CA LYS A 20 -11.04 8.20 0.25
C LYS A 20 -11.17 8.65 1.70
N VAL A 21 -10.07 8.66 2.46
CA VAL A 21 -10.05 9.21 3.83
C VAL A 21 -10.36 10.71 3.80
N LYS A 22 -9.79 11.45 2.84
CA LYS A 22 -10.09 12.87 2.63
C LYS A 22 -11.58 13.11 2.37
N GLU A 23 -12.19 12.38 1.44
CA GLU A 23 -13.62 12.49 1.14
C GLU A 23 -14.47 12.24 2.39
N LEU A 24 -14.20 11.14 3.12
CA LEU A 24 -14.92 10.83 4.36
C LEU A 24 -14.88 12.00 5.35
N ILE A 25 -13.70 12.59 5.54
CA ILE A 25 -13.50 13.70 6.49
C ILE A 25 -14.23 14.96 6.01
N GLU A 26 -14.04 15.38 4.77
CA GLU A 26 -14.64 16.60 4.23
C GLU A 26 -16.18 16.51 4.23
N GLU A 27 -16.75 15.37 3.83
CA GLU A 27 -18.20 15.13 3.85
C GLU A 27 -18.76 15.07 5.28
N SER A 28 -18.11 14.31 6.17
CA SER A 28 -18.56 14.13 7.56
C SER A 28 -18.58 15.43 8.36
N PHE A 29 -17.69 16.37 8.01
CA PHE A 29 -17.52 17.64 8.71
C PHE A 29 -17.96 18.85 7.89
N LEU A 30 -18.77 18.65 6.84
CA LEU A 30 -19.37 19.71 6.02
C LEU A 30 -18.34 20.73 5.52
N GLU A 31 -17.18 20.24 5.09
CA GLU A 31 -16.03 21.03 4.63
C GLU A 31 -15.52 22.07 5.64
N MET A 32 -15.81 21.94 6.94
CA MET A 32 -15.32 22.87 7.98
C MET A 32 -13.82 22.72 8.28
N MET A 33 -13.19 21.67 7.76
CA MET A 33 -11.76 21.44 7.77
C MET A 33 -11.24 21.23 6.35
N GLU A 34 -9.98 21.58 6.14
CA GLU A 34 -9.28 21.34 4.88
C GLU A 34 -8.44 20.07 5.01
N VAL A 35 -8.51 19.17 4.03
CA VAL A 35 -7.67 17.97 4.05
C VAL A 35 -6.59 18.06 2.98
N PHE A 36 -5.34 18.06 3.42
CA PHE A 36 -4.16 18.03 2.57
C PHE A 36 -3.62 16.61 2.49
N VAL A 37 -3.61 16.04 1.27
CA VAL A 37 -2.97 14.75 0.99
C VAL A 37 -1.56 15.05 0.49
N SER A 38 -0.55 14.48 1.15
CA SER A 38 0.85 14.60 0.71
C SER A 38 0.99 14.12 -0.75
N SER A 39 1.89 14.73 -1.51
CA SER A 39 2.28 14.17 -2.81
C SER A 39 3.51 13.29 -2.61
N ASP A 40 3.55 12.18 -3.33
CA ASP A 40 4.69 11.28 -3.36
C ASP A 40 5.97 12.00 -3.83
N GLY A 41 7.08 11.71 -3.13
CA GLY A 41 8.38 12.35 -3.35
C GLY A 41 9.05 12.04 -4.70
N GLU A 42 8.40 11.32 -5.62
CA GLU A 42 8.96 10.98 -6.94
C GLU A 42 9.05 12.17 -7.90
N SER A 43 8.38 13.28 -7.60
CA SER A 43 8.24 14.43 -8.50
C SER A 43 9.27 15.56 -8.31
N ILE A 44 10.44 15.31 -7.71
CA ILE A 44 11.31 16.42 -7.27
C ILE A 44 12.73 16.31 -7.83
N GLY A 45 13.04 17.24 -8.73
CA GLY A 45 14.35 17.39 -9.34
C GLY A 45 15.45 17.66 -8.31
N ALA A 46 16.66 17.18 -8.60
CA ALA A 46 17.83 17.36 -7.75
C ALA A 46 18.03 18.84 -7.37
N GLY A 47 18.10 19.13 -6.06
CA GLY A 47 18.35 20.47 -5.52
C GLY A 47 17.11 21.27 -5.10
N ALA A 48 15.90 20.82 -5.43
CA ALA A 48 14.69 21.38 -4.84
C ALA A 48 14.53 20.89 -3.39
N ARG A 49 14.25 21.82 -2.46
CA ARG A 49 14.02 21.48 -1.06
C ARG A 49 12.64 20.83 -0.93
N TRP A 50 12.57 19.51 -1.15
CA TRP A 50 11.40 18.66 -0.88
C TRP A 50 10.76 18.95 0.49
N LEU A 51 11.61 19.26 1.48
CA LEU A 51 11.16 19.65 2.81
C LEU A 51 10.30 20.90 2.82
N ASP A 52 10.50 21.93 1.99
CA ASP A 52 9.91 23.24 2.26
C ASP A 52 8.38 23.22 2.15
N ASN A 53 7.80 22.61 1.10
CA ASN A 53 6.34 22.51 0.96
C ASN A 53 5.69 21.55 1.98
N ILE A 54 6.33 20.42 2.27
CA ILE A 54 5.82 19.46 3.27
C ILE A 54 5.96 20.04 4.67
N THR A 55 7.07 20.71 4.96
CA THR A 55 7.31 21.40 6.23
C THR A 55 6.33 22.53 6.41
N ASP A 56 6.00 23.30 5.37
CA ASP A 56 4.98 24.35 5.46
C ASP A 56 3.57 23.77 5.69
N SER A 57 3.19 22.71 4.98
CA SER A 57 1.91 22.02 5.22
C SER A 57 1.85 21.39 6.61
N LEU A 58 2.92 20.73 7.05
CA LEU A 58 3.05 20.17 8.40
C LEU A 58 3.11 21.26 9.46
N ASN A 59 3.67 22.44 9.18
CA ASN A 59 3.72 23.57 10.13
C ASN A 59 2.36 24.20 10.36
N ASN A 60 1.47 24.09 9.38
CA ASN A 60 0.13 24.69 9.42
C ASN A 60 -0.98 23.69 9.74
N CYS A 61 -0.71 22.38 9.75
CA CYS A 61 -1.71 21.38 10.07
C CYS A 61 -2.07 21.33 11.56
N SER A 62 -3.33 21.01 11.84
CA SER A 62 -3.88 20.84 13.19
C SER A 62 -3.92 19.37 13.62
N ILE A 63 -3.96 18.44 12.66
CA ILE A 63 -3.97 16.99 12.86
C ILE A 63 -3.12 16.35 11.75
N GLU A 64 -2.37 15.33 12.11
CA GLU A 64 -1.65 14.47 11.17
C GLU A 64 -2.20 13.05 11.21
N LEU A 65 -2.51 12.51 10.04
CA LEU A 65 -2.95 11.14 9.81
C LEU A 65 -1.90 10.44 8.96
N ILE A 66 -1.52 9.21 9.33
CA ILE A 66 -0.45 8.48 8.64
C ILE A 66 -0.98 7.12 8.18
N LEU A 67 -1.10 6.91 6.88
CA LEU A 67 -1.48 5.60 6.34
C LEU A 67 -0.36 4.58 6.58
N CYS A 68 -0.70 3.50 7.28
CA CYS A 68 0.25 2.49 7.72
C CYS A 68 -0.14 1.12 7.16
N SER A 69 0.62 0.66 6.17
CA SER A 69 0.62 -0.71 5.67
C SER A 69 1.97 -1.37 5.96
N PRO A 70 2.12 -2.69 5.75
CA PRO A 70 3.43 -3.34 5.79
C PRO A 70 4.46 -2.71 4.84
N GLU A 71 4.05 -2.04 3.78
CA GLU A 71 4.96 -1.39 2.82
C GLU A 71 5.27 0.06 3.19
N SER A 72 4.26 0.86 3.59
CA SER A 72 4.49 2.28 3.89
C SER A 72 5.36 2.50 5.11
N VAL A 73 5.23 1.66 6.15
CA VAL A 73 6.05 1.80 7.38
C VAL A 73 7.54 1.53 7.16
N LYS A 74 7.92 0.92 6.03
CA LYS A 74 9.33 0.71 5.65
C LYS A 74 9.96 1.96 5.02
N ARG A 75 9.14 2.94 4.63
CA ARG A 75 9.60 4.13 3.90
C ARG A 75 10.14 5.20 4.86
N PRO A 76 11.34 5.75 4.63
CA PRO A 76 11.97 6.71 5.55
C PRO A 76 11.16 7.97 5.84
N TRP A 77 10.40 8.47 4.86
CA TRP A 77 9.63 9.72 5.00
C TRP A 77 8.49 9.62 6.01
N VAL A 78 7.85 8.45 6.13
CA VAL A 78 6.76 8.23 7.10
C VAL A 78 7.24 8.46 8.53
N ASN A 79 8.47 8.03 8.86
CA ASN A 79 9.07 8.28 10.17
C ASN A 79 9.46 9.75 10.38
N PHE A 80 9.85 10.45 9.30
CA PHE A 80 10.20 11.86 9.35
C PHE A 80 8.99 12.73 9.64
N GLU A 81 7.87 12.49 8.95
CA GLU A 81 6.61 13.23 9.11
C GLU A 81 6.02 13.01 10.51
N ALA A 82 5.98 11.75 10.97
CA ALA A 82 5.59 11.43 12.35
C ALA A 82 6.42 12.18 13.40
N GLY A 83 7.72 12.36 13.15
CA GLY A 83 8.61 13.16 13.99
C GLY A 83 8.25 14.65 14.00
N ALA A 84 7.89 15.21 12.84
CA ALA A 84 7.48 16.61 12.71
C ALA A 84 6.17 16.89 13.45
N GLY A 85 5.16 16.03 13.33
CA GLY A 85 3.91 16.15 14.08
C GLY A 85 4.12 16.07 15.60
N TRP A 86 4.97 15.14 16.04
CA TRP A 86 5.32 15.01 17.46
C TRP A 86 5.93 16.31 18.01
N VAL A 87 6.94 16.87 17.33
CA VAL A 87 7.61 18.11 17.76
C VAL A 87 6.60 19.28 17.86
N ARG A 88 5.59 19.32 17.00
CA ARG A 88 4.54 20.35 17.00
C ARG A 88 3.45 20.15 18.06
N SER A 89 3.46 19.03 18.80
CA SER A 89 2.44 18.69 19.79
C SER A 89 1.01 18.69 19.24
N ILE A 90 0.85 18.35 17.96
CA ILE A 90 -0.46 18.10 17.35
C ILE A 90 -0.83 16.61 17.48
N PRO A 91 -2.12 16.24 17.40
CA PRO A 91 -2.51 14.84 17.28
C PRO A 91 -1.91 14.20 16.02
N VAL A 92 -1.14 13.13 16.21
CA VAL A 92 -0.62 12.27 15.14
C VAL A 92 -1.25 10.89 15.30
N ILE A 93 -1.99 10.43 14.29
CA ILE A 93 -2.78 9.19 14.37
C ILE A 93 -2.37 8.26 13.22
N PRO A 94 -1.67 7.15 13.51
CA PRO A 94 -1.43 6.10 12.54
C PRO A 94 -2.74 5.37 12.19
N LEU A 95 -2.97 5.22 10.89
CA LEU A 95 -4.14 4.60 10.29
C LEU A 95 -3.72 3.27 9.66
N CYS A 96 -3.84 2.19 10.44
CA CYS A 96 -3.46 0.85 10.02
C CYS A 96 -4.43 0.29 8.96
N HIS A 97 -3.88 -0.27 7.90
CA HIS A 97 -4.62 -0.98 6.85
C HIS A 97 -3.78 -2.10 6.24
N SER A 98 -4.38 -2.87 5.33
CA SER A 98 -3.73 -3.91 4.53
C SER A 98 -2.98 -4.95 5.40
N GLY A 99 -3.56 -5.29 6.55
CA GLY A 99 -3.02 -6.26 7.50
C GLY A 99 -1.95 -5.73 8.47
N MET A 100 -1.57 -4.45 8.37
CA MET A 100 -0.83 -3.78 9.44
C MET A 100 -1.71 -3.69 10.69
N LYS A 101 -1.11 -3.84 11.86
CA LYS A 101 -1.80 -3.74 13.15
C LYS A 101 -1.09 -2.74 14.06
N PRO A 102 -1.82 -2.01 14.92
CA PRO A 102 -1.24 -1.06 15.88
C PRO A 102 -0.03 -1.64 16.65
N GLU A 103 -0.15 -2.87 17.15
CA GLU A 103 0.90 -3.53 17.94
C GLU A 103 2.15 -3.93 17.14
N LYS A 104 2.08 -3.90 15.80
CA LYS A 104 3.18 -4.24 14.89
C LYS A 104 3.86 -3.01 14.28
N LEU A 105 3.40 -1.81 14.61
CA LEU A 105 4.01 -0.58 14.09
C LEU A 105 5.48 -0.48 14.57
N PRO A 106 6.38 0.06 13.73
CA PRO A 106 7.74 0.37 14.16
C PRO A 106 7.75 1.60 15.08
N ILE A 107 8.86 1.79 15.79
CA ILE A 107 9.13 3.06 16.49
C ILE A 107 9.41 4.14 15.42
N PRO A 108 8.88 5.38 15.56
CA PRO A 108 8.12 5.89 16.72
C PRO A 108 6.60 5.67 16.65
N LEU A 109 6.06 5.15 15.55
CA LEU A 109 4.61 5.03 15.32
C LEU A 109 3.87 4.19 16.38
N ASN A 110 4.51 3.15 16.92
CA ASN A 110 3.92 2.33 17.99
C ASN A 110 3.80 3.05 19.36
N MET A 111 4.40 4.23 19.50
CA MET A 111 4.25 5.09 20.69
C MET A 111 2.98 5.95 20.61
N LEU A 112 2.31 5.97 19.45
CA LEU A 112 1.10 6.74 19.17
C LEU A 112 -0.14 5.83 19.27
N GLN A 113 -1.30 6.44 19.51
CA GLN A 113 -2.57 5.73 19.52
C GLN A 113 -3.05 5.51 18.08
N ALA A 114 -2.68 4.37 17.50
CA ALA A 114 -3.11 3.97 16.17
C ALA A 114 -4.53 3.37 16.14
N ILE A 115 -5.15 3.39 14.98
CA ILE A 115 -6.46 2.75 14.71
C ILE A 115 -6.39 1.85 13.48
N ASN A 116 -7.30 0.87 13.39
CA ASN A 116 -7.55 0.11 12.16
C ASN A 116 -8.62 0.82 11.31
N LEU A 117 -8.32 1.10 10.04
CA LEU A 117 -9.25 1.79 9.12
C LEU A 117 -10.44 0.94 8.70
N ASN A 118 -10.27 -0.38 8.67
CA ASN A 118 -11.32 -1.33 8.29
C ASN A 118 -12.26 -1.71 9.45
N GLU A 119 -12.14 -1.03 10.60
CA GLU A 119 -12.93 -1.28 11.81
C GLU A 119 -13.71 -0.03 12.25
N VAL A 120 -15.03 -0.17 12.45
CA VAL A 120 -15.91 0.90 12.96
C VAL A 120 -15.41 1.44 14.31
N SER A 121 -14.90 0.57 15.18
CA SER A 121 -14.35 0.96 16.49
C SER A 121 -13.20 1.95 16.36
N GLY A 122 -12.29 1.73 15.40
CA GLY A 122 -11.18 2.64 15.12
C GLY A 122 -11.67 4.01 14.64
N LEU A 123 -12.58 4.02 13.67
CA LEU A 123 -13.14 5.27 13.12
C LEU A 123 -13.93 6.08 14.17
N LYS A 124 -14.60 5.41 15.11
CA LYS A 124 -15.26 6.05 16.26
C LYS A 124 -14.28 6.71 17.24
N LEU A 125 -13.01 6.31 17.27
CA LEU A 125 -11.97 6.97 18.05
C LEU A 125 -11.37 8.18 17.30
N LEU A 126 -11.32 8.14 15.97
CA LEU A 126 -10.83 9.24 15.14
C LEU A 126 -11.80 10.42 15.10
N ALA A 127 -13.10 10.17 14.96
CA ALA A 127 -14.10 11.23 14.75
C ALA A 127 -14.14 12.31 15.87
N PRO A 128 -14.00 11.98 17.17
CA PRO A 128 -13.89 12.99 18.23
C PRO A 128 -12.65 13.90 18.13
N VAL A 129 -11.52 13.36 17.66
CA VAL A 129 -10.29 14.16 17.48
C VAL A 129 -10.51 15.21 16.39
N LEU A 130 -11.07 14.79 15.25
CA LEU A 130 -11.42 15.69 14.14
C LEU A 130 -12.45 16.75 14.57
N ALA A 131 -13.48 16.37 15.32
CA ALA A 131 -14.49 17.29 15.82
C ALA A 131 -13.91 18.35 16.76
N THR A 132 -12.94 17.96 17.60
CA THR A 132 -12.26 18.87 18.53
C THR A 132 -11.48 19.96 17.80
N ALA A 133 -10.82 19.62 16.67
CA ALA A 133 -10.06 20.60 15.89
C ALA A 133 -10.92 21.76 15.36
N ILE A 134 -12.22 21.52 15.11
CA ILE A 134 -13.17 22.55 14.66
C ILE A 134 -14.08 23.06 15.79
N ASN A 135 -13.79 22.73 17.06
CA ASN A 135 -14.61 23.08 18.23
C ASN A 135 -16.09 22.66 18.11
N SER A 136 -16.34 21.51 17.50
CA SER A 136 -17.69 20.97 17.29
C SER A 136 -17.93 19.71 18.11
N ARG A 137 -19.20 19.34 18.27
CA ARG A 137 -19.57 17.99 18.71
C ARG A 137 -19.31 17.01 17.57
N THR A 138 -18.99 15.77 17.91
CA THR A 138 -18.83 14.71 16.90
C THR A 138 -20.15 14.50 16.15
N PRO A 139 -20.16 14.66 14.82
CA PRO A 139 -21.35 14.37 14.02
C PRO A 139 -21.65 12.86 14.03
N LYS A 140 -22.88 12.51 13.68
CA LYS A 140 -23.22 11.11 13.42
C LYS A 140 -22.71 10.76 12.02
N ILE A 141 -21.68 9.93 11.95
CA ILE A 141 -21.07 9.48 10.70
C ILE A 141 -21.48 8.03 10.45
N ASP A 142 -21.90 7.72 9.22
CA ASP A 142 -22.03 6.34 8.75
C ASP A 142 -20.71 5.92 8.10
N PHE A 143 -20.15 4.80 8.57
CA PHE A 143 -18.87 4.29 8.08
C PHE A 143 -19.03 3.07 7.17
N GLY A 144 -20.26 2.64 6.86
CA GLY A 144 -20.54 1.42 6.10
C GLY A 144 -19.81 1.38 4.75
N ASP A 145 -20.17 2.31 3.86
CA ASP A 145 -19.59 2.40 2.51
C ASP A 145 -18.07 2.61 2.54
N PHE A 146 -17.59 3.40 3.49
CA PHE A 146 -16.16 3.63 3.67
C PHE A 146 -15.42 2.34 4.05
N ILE A 147 -15.94 1.57 4.99
CA ILE A 147 -15.31 0.30 5.41
C ILE A 147 -15.35 -0.74 4.29
N GLU A 148 -16.44 -0.80 3.53
CA GLU A 148 -16.52 -1.67 2.35
C GLU A 148 -15.45 -1.30 1.33
N TYR A 149 -15.30 -0.01 1.03
CA TYR A 149 -14.22 0.48 0.18
C TYR A 149 -12.83 0.11 0.72
N VAL A 150 -12.56 0.35 2.01
CA VAL A 150 -11.25 0.03 2.60
C VAL A 150 -10.96 -1.46 2.46
N LYS A 151 -11.93 -2.34 2.73
CA LYS A 151 -11.73 -3.79 2.59
C LYS A 151 -11.45 -4.21 1.14
N GLU A 152 -12.13 -3.59 0.18
CA GLU A 152 -11.86 -3.84 -1.24
C GLU A 152 -10.48 -3.34 -1.64
N PHE A 153 -10.12 -2.12 -1.23
CA PHE A 153 -8.79 -1.56 -1.42
C PHE A 153 -7.71 -2.46 -0.81
N GLU A 154 -7.85 -2.89 0.43
CA GLU A 154 -6.89 -3.77 1.11
C GLU A 154 -6.70 -5.10 0.37
N LYS A 155 -7.78 -5.70 -0.11
CA LYS A 155 -7.74 -6.93 -0.90
C LYS A 155 -6.95 -6.72 -2.18
N ASN A 156 -7.25 -5.65 -2.92
CA ASN A 156 -6.58 -5.32 -4.18
C ASN A 156 -5.11 -4.95 -3.95
N TYR A 157 -4.84 -4.11 -2.97
CA TYR A 157 -3.50 -3.69 -2.60
C TYR A 157 -2.61 -4.88 -2.19
N THR A 158 -3.12 -5.81 -1.38
CA THR A 158 -2.34 -6.97 -0.92
C THR A 158 -2.14 -8.02 -2.02
N LEU A 159 -3.18 -8.32 -2.81
CA LEU A 159 -3.07 -9.28 -3.93
C LEU A 159 -2.24 -8.71 -5.08
N GLY A 160 -2.50 -7.47 -5.49
CA GLY A 160 -1.75 -6.74 -6.50
C GLY A 160 -0.27 -6.69 -6.15
N ASN A 161 0.10 -6.35 -4.91
CA ASN A 161 1.49 -6.37 -4.45
C ASN A 161 2.11 -7.77 -4.51
N SER A 162 1.35 -8.80 -4.17
CA SER A 162 1.84 -10.19 -4.21
C SER A 162 2.12 -10.64 -5.65
N PHE A 163 1.24 -10.26 -6.59
CA PHE A 163 1.47 -10.47 -8.03
C PHE A 163 2.63 -9.62 -8.56
N LEU A 164 2.77 -8.37 -8.11
CA LEU A 164 3.89 -7.51 -8.47
C LEU A 164 5.23 -8.12 -8.02
N GLU A 165 5.30 -8.63 -6.79
CA GLU A 165 6.48 -9.33 -6.25
C GLU A 165 6.81 -10.56 -7.10
N MET A 166 5.80 -11.38 -7.42
CA MET A 166 5.97 -12.53 -8.32
C MET A 166 6.51 -12.09 -9.69
N PHE A 167 5.94 -11.03 -10.28
CA PHE A 167 6.37 -10.53 -11.58
C PHE A 167 7.81 -10.01 -11.57
N LYS A 168 8.24 -9.33 -10.50
CA LYS A 168 9.62 -8.89 -10.30
C LYS A 168 10.59 -10.06 -10.17
N ILE A 169 10.16 -11.19 -9.60
CA ILE A 169 10.98 -12.41 -9.49
C ILE A 169 11.17 -13.08 -10.85
N ILE A 170 10.12 -13.18 -11.66
CA ILE A 170 10.18 -13.91 -12.94
C ILE A 170 10.79 -13.10 -14.09
N ASN A 171 10.95 -11.78 -13.91
CA ASN A 171 11.58 -10.86 -14.88
C ASN A 171 11.05 -11.02 -16.32
N GLY A 172 9.73 -11.25 -16.45
CA GLY A 172 9.06 -11.63 -17.70
C GLY A 172 8.40 -10.46 -18.45
N PRO A 173 7.79 -10.71 -19.62
CA PRO A 173 7.04 -9.71 -20.41
C PRO A 173 5.70 -9.37 -19.75
N THR A 174 5.77 -8.83 -18.54
CA THR A 174 4.61 -8.65 -17.67
C THR A 174 3.71 -7.54 -18.18
N LYS A 175 4.27 -6.46 -18.76
CA LYS A 175 3.47 -5.37 -19.32
C LYS A 175 2.69 -5.81 -20.56
N GLU A 176 3.31 -6.57 -21.47
CA GLU A 176 2.62 -7.10 -22.65
C GLU A 176 1.50 -8.06 -22.23
N LEU A 177 1.77 -8.97 -21.29
CA LEU A 177 0.77 -9.87 -20.74
C LEU A 177 -0.40 -9.09 -20.16
N LEU A 178 -0.16 -8.18 -19.21
CA LEU A 178 -1.21 -7.39 -18.57
C LEU A 178 -2.03 -6.60 -19.59
N ASN A 179 -1.38 -6.01 -20.60
CA ASN A 179 -2.06 -5.26 -21.65
C ASN A 179 -2.98 -6.15 -22.50
N SER A 180 -2.60 -7.39 -22.77
CA SER A 180 -3.41 -8.35 -23.53
C SER A 180 -4.63 -8.90 -22.79
N LEU A 181 -4.65 -8.84 -21.45
CA LEU A 181 -5.77 -9.35 -20.66
C LEU A 181 -7.01 -8.45 -20.79
N ASP A 182 -8.06 -9.02 -21.40
CA ASP A 182 -9.38 -8.41 -21.59
C ASP A 182 -10.51 -9.24 -20.96
N LYS A 183 -10.26 -10.52 -20.62
CA LYS A 183 -11.26 -11.46 -20.10
C LYS A 183 -10.68 -12.37 -19.01
N LYS A 184 -11.59 -12.90 -18.20
CA LYS A 184 -11.30 -13.88 -17.13
C LYS A 184 -10.93 -15.22 -17.74
N GLU A 185 -9.69 -15.65 -17.53
CA GLU A 185 -9.17 -16.93 -18.00
C GLU A 185 -8.00 -17.43 -17.14
N ALA A 186 -7.68 -18.71 -17.28
CA ALA A 186 -6.46 -19.27 -16.69
C ALA A 186 -5.29 -19.03 -17.64
N ILE A 187 -4.16 -18.57 -17.12
CA ILE A 187 -2.95 -18.24 -17.91
C ILE A 187 -1.85 -19.24 -17.55
N GLY A 188 -1.22 -19.82 -18.55
CA GLY A 188 -0.03 -20.66 -18.39
C GLY A 188 1.21 -19.94 -18.93
N ILE A 189 2.25 -19.84 -18.11
CA ILE A 189 3.52 -19.19 -18.46
C ILE A 189 4.65 -20.20 -18.26
N ASN A 190 5.36 -20.50 -19.34
CA ASN A 190 6.59 -21.28 -19.26
C ASN A 190 7.76 -20.35 -18.97
N LEU A 191 8.35 -20.46 -17.79
CA LEU A 191 9.48 -19.63 -17.34
C LEU A 191 10.84 -20.24 -17.71
N GLY A 192 10.86 -21.46 -18.24
CA GLY A 192 12.08 -22.20 -18.53
C GLY A 192 12.84 -22.58 -17.26
N PHE A 193 14.14 -22.82 -17.40
CA PHE A 193 15.00 -23.25 -16.30
C PHE A 193 15.31 -22.10 -15.35
N LEU A 194 14.86 -22.22 -14.09
CA LEU A 194 15.15 -21.26 -13.02
C LEU A 194 16.03 -21.91 -11.95
N ASP A 195 16.90 -21.11 -11.32
CA ASP A 195 17.70 -21.57 -10.19
C ASP A 195 16.82 -21.89 -8.96
N ASN A 196 17.37 -22.72 -8.08
CA ASN A 196 16.68 -23.18 -6.88
C ASN A 196 16.27 -22.05 -5.92
N ASP A 197 16.98 -20.93 -5.89
CA ASP A 197 16.64 -19.82 -4.98
C ASP A 197 15.44 -19.04 -5.50
N ILE A 198 15.35 -18.81 -6.81
CA ILE A 198 14.15 -18.28 -7.46
C ILE A 198 12.96 -19.23 -7.27
N ILE A 199 13.14 -20.54 -7.49
CA ILE A 199 12.09 -21.55 -7.30
C ILE A 199 11.53 -21.50 -5.87
N LYS A 200 12.40 -21.43 -4.86
CA LYS A 200 11.98 -21.32 -3.46
C LYS A 200 11.16 -20.06 -3.19
N LYS A 201 11.58 -18.91 -3.74
CA LYS A 201 10.83 -17.66 -3.60
C LYS A 201 9.43 -17.74 -4.22
N LEU A 202 9.33 -18.31 -5.43
CA LEU A 202 8.03 -18.50 -6.09
C LEU A 202 7.12 -19.47 -5.32
N LYS A 203 7.69 -20.56 -4.79
CA LYS A 203 6.95 -21.51 -3.95
C LYS A 203 6.45 -20.90 -2.64
N LEU A 204 7.29 -20.09 -1.98
CA LEU A 204 6.89 -19.37 -0.78
C LEU A 204 5.75 -18.38 -1.08
N LEU A 205 5.83 -17.64 -2.20
CA LEU A 205 4.76 -16.75 -2.63
C LEU A 205 3.44 -17.49 -2.92
N GLU A 206 3.51 -18.63 -3.61
CA GLU A 206 2.36 -19.50 -3.85
C GLU A 206 1.73 -19.95 -2.53
N GLU A 207 2.52 -20.34 -1.54
CA GLU A 207 2.01 -20.86 -0.27
C GLU A 207 1.44 -19.79 0.66
N GLU A 208 2.10 -18.64 0.76
CA GLU A 208 1.79 -17.62 1.77
C GLU A 208 0.86 -16.51 1.27
N LYS A 209 1.03 -16.04 0.03
CA LYS A 209 0.39 -14.80 -0.45
C LYS A 209 -0.56 -15.01 -1.64
N LEU A 210 -0.25 -15.97 -2.50
CA LEU A 210 -0.96 -16.23 -3.75
C LEU A 210 -1.62 -17.63 -3.77
N ARG A 211 -1.90 -18.18 -2.59
CA ARG A 211 -2.48 -19.51 -2.43
C ARG A 211 -3.83 -19.61 -3.13
N GLY A 212 -3.94 -20.56 -4.06
CA GLY A 212 -5.14 -20.76 -4.88
C GLY A 212 -5.26 -19.80 -6.08
N PHE A 213 -4.48 -18.72 -6.13
CA PHE A 213 -4.42 -17.81 -7.27
C PHE A 213 -3.42 -18.28 -8.33
N ILE A 214 -2.31 -18.87 -7.88
CA ILE A 214 -1.29 -19.44 -8.77
C ILE A 214 -1.01 -20.91 -8.44
N GLU A 215 -0.38 -21.60 -9.39
CA GLU A 215 0.19 -22.94 -9.21
C GLU A 215 1.60 -22.97 -9.85
N ILE A 216 2.62 -23.34 -9.08
CA ILE A 216 4.00 -23.48 -9.58
C ILE A 216 4.33 -24.97 -9.76
N LYS A 217 4.69 -25.37 -10.98
CA LYS A 217 5.19 -26.72 -11.26
C LYS A 217 6.65 -26.68 -11.63
N VAL A 218 7.44 -27.55 -11.00
CA VAL A 218 8.87 -27.72 -11.28
C VAL A 218 9.06 -29.10 -11.89
N SER A 219 9.80 -29.15 -12.99
CA SER A 219 10.16 -30.37 -13.70
C SER A 219 11.64 -30.33 -14.10
N ASN A 220 12.19 -31.46 -14.56
CA ASN A 220 13.56 -31.56 -15.06
C ASN A 220 14.62 -30.95 -14.12
N SER A 221 14.49 -31.19 -12.81
CA SER A 221 15.44 -30.66 -11.83
C SER A 221 16.84 -31.23 -12.06
N GLY A 222 17.85 -30.36 -12.03
CA GLY A 222 19.22 -30.74 -12.33
C GLY A 222 20.22 -29.60 -12.20
N MET A 223 21.42 -29.81 -12.72
CA MET A 223 22.50 -28.83 -12.72
C MET A 223 22.85 -28.48 -14.17
N VAL A 224 22.87 -27.18 -14.48
CA VAL A 224 23.24 -26.64 -15.78
C VAL A 224 24.52 -25.81 -15.67
N PHE A 225 25.27 -25.74 -16.76
CA PHE A 225 26.51 -24.98 -16.86
C PHE A 225 26.33 -23.85 -17.90
N PRO A 226 25.92 -22.64 -17.47
CA PRO A 226 25.74 -21.52 -18.38
C PRO A 226 27.08 -21.09 -19.01
N LYS A 227 27.03 -20.56 -20.24
CA LYS A 227 28.22 -20.12 -21.00
C LYS A 227 29.03 -19.02 -20.30
N SER A 228 28.42 -18.30 -19.36
CA SER A 228 29.02 -17.22 -18.57
C SER A 228 28.68 -17.40 -17.09
N GLY A 229 29.33 -18.37 -16.42
CA GLY A 229 29.14 -18.56 -14.97
C GLY A 229 29.58 -19.92 -14.43
N GLY A 230 29.43 -20.09 -13.12
CA GLY A 230 29.57 -21.39 -12.43
C GLY A 230 28.34 -22.28 -12.62
N ALA A 231 28.40 -23.51 -12.11
CA ALA A 231 27.29 -24.45 -12.16
C ALA A 231 26.06 -23.90 -11.41
N VAL A 232 24.89 -24.00 -12.02
CA VAL A 232 23.61 -23.55 -11.45
C VAL A 232 22.71 -24.76 -11.29
N THR A 233 22.20 -24.98 -10.07
CA THR A 233 21.18 -26.01 -9.80
C THR A 233 19.79 -25.41 -9.85
N GLY A 234 18.85 -26.09 -10.48
CA GLY A 234 17.51 -25.56 -10.71
C GLY A 234 16.59 -26.57 -11.38
N GLY A 235 15.54 -26.08 -12.04
CA GLY A 235 14.61 -26.90 -12.83
C GLY A 235 13.74 -26.05 -13.75
N ASP A 236 13.07 -26.71 -14.69
CA ASP A 236 12.11 -26.07 -15.59
C ASP A 236 10.82 -25.74 -14.83
N VAL A 237 10.43 -24.46 -14.86
CA VAL A 237 9.30 -23.94 -14.10
C VAL A 237 8.15 -23.56 -15.02
N PHE A 238 6.97 -24.08 -14.70
CA PHE A 238 5.69 -23.67 -15.29
C PHE A 238 4.86 -22.97 -14.21
N LEU A 239 4.51 -21.72 -14.47
CA LEU A 239 3.60 -20.91 -13.66
C LEU A 239 2.21 -20.95 -14.28
N LYS A 240 1.20 -21.31 -13.49
CA LYS A 240 -0.20 -21.16 -13.87
C LYS A 240 -0.85 -20.10 -12.99
N ILE A 241 -1.57 -19.17 -13.59
CA ILE A 241 -2.48 -18.24 -12.92
C ILE A 241 -3.87 -18.79 -13.12
N ASN A 242 -4.56 -19.14 -12.04
CA ASN A 242 -5.83 -19.87 -12.09
C ASN A 242 -6.99 -19.01 -12.59
N ASP A 243 -6.97 -17.71 -12.27
CA ASP A 243 -7.96 -16.73 -12.70
C ASP A 243 -7.31 -15.36 -12.90
N SER A 244 -7.33 -14.86 -14.14
CA SER A 244 -6.78 -13.55 -14.53
C SER A 244 -7.59 -12.35 -14.01
N SER A 245 -8.77 -12.56 -13.41
CA SER A 245 -9.63 -11.48 -12.87
C SER A 245 -8.84 -10.54 -11.96
N VAL A 246 -8.02 -11.09 -11.07
CA VAL A 246 -7.24 -10.30 -10.11
C VAL A 246 -6.21 -9.43 -10.83
N LEU A 247 -5.61 -9.93 -11.91
CA LEU A 247 -4.68 -9.13 -12.73
C LEU A 247 -5.41 -8.02 -13.48
N ILE A 248 -6.63 -8.27 -13.95
CA ILE A 248 -7.47 -7.29 -14.65
C ILE A 248 -7.92 -6.19 -13.67
N GLU A 249 -8.43 -6.58 -12.50
CA GLU A 249 -8.87 -5.69 -11.43
C GLU A 249 -7.72 -4.81 -10.92
N ASN A 250 -6.50 -5.35 -10.87
CA ASN A 250 -5.30 -4.64 -10.44
C ASN A 250 -4.43 -4.14 -11.59
N LYS A 251 -4.94 -4.12 -12.83
CA LYS A 251 -4.12 -3.86 -14.04
C LYS A 251 -3.43 -2.50 -13.98
N LYS A 252 -4.15 -1.45 -13.57
CA LYS A 252 -3.60 -0.10 -13.43
C LYS A 252 -2.47 -0.08 -12.41
N PHE A 253 -2.74 -0.55 -11.19
CA PHE A 253 -1.73 -0.65 -10.11
C PHE A 253 -0.49 -1.42 -10.55
N LEU A 254 -0.66 -2.60 -11.17
CA LEU A 254 0.45 -3.43 -11.62
C LEU A 254 1.28 -2.73 -12.72
N LEU A 255 0.63 -2.09 -13.69
CA LEU A 255 1.33 -1.37 -14.78
C LEU A 255 2.12 -0.17 -14.27
N ASP A 256 1.58 0.56 -13.29
CA ASP A 256 2.21 1.74 -12.70
C ASP A 256 3.46 1.38 -11.87
N ASN A 257 3.57 0.13 -11.39
CA ASN A 257 4.61 -0.29 -10.42
C ASN A 257 5.60 -1.37 -10.94
N LEU A 258 5.46 -1.80 -12.20
CA LEU A 258 6.36 -2.70 -12.94
C LEU A 258 7.44 -1.94 -13.70
#